data_AF-A0A6L4APE2-F1
#
_entry.id   AF-A0A6L4APE2-F1
#
_cell.length_a   1.000
_cell.length_b   1.000
_cell.length_c   1.000
_cell.angle_alpha   90.00
_cell.angle_beta   90.00
_cell.angle_gamma   90.00
#
_symmetry.space_group_name_H-M   'P 1'
#
loop_
_entity.id
_entity.type
_entity.pdbx_description
1 polymer ?
#
loop_
_entity_poly.entity_id
_entity_poly.type
_entity_poly.pdbx_seq_one_letter_code
_entity_poly.pdbx_strand_id
1 'polypeptide(L)'
;MNFKDQWNLETALKILQHQTVDSQIWAEAVEWLMLFGPPEIKDLLLKASGIATETYFPELKPIYHSAEGEPYYNIAALARALGISEEDAQEIIRKKEREHQMHHLASGGSETVH
;
A
#
# COMPACT_ATOMS: atom_id res chain seq x y z
N MET A 1 -5.64 -0.71 34.37
CA MET A 1 -5.45 -0.46 32.92
C MET A 1 -5.50 -1.79 32.21
N ASN A 2 -6.34 -1.92 31.19
CA ASN A 2 -6.47 -3.16 30.43
C ASN A 2 -5.33 -3.22 29.40
N PHE A 3 -4.75 -4.38 29.13
CA PHE A 3 -3.66 -4.52 28.16
C PHE A 3 -4.03 -3.97 26.78
N LYS A 4 -5.31 -4.09 26.40
CA LYS A 4 -5.87 -3.54 25.16
C LYS A 4 -5.79 -2.00 25.07
N ASP A 5 -5.78 -1.29 26.20
CA ASP A 5 -5.72 0.18 26.22
C ASP A 5 -4.31 0.70 25.87
N GLN A 6 -3.31 -0.19 25.83
CA GLN A 6 -1.93 0.12 25.44
C GLN A 6 -1.67 -0.08 23.95
N TRP A 7 -2.63 -0.64 23.21
CA TRP A 7 -2.52 -0.86 21.77
C TRP A 7 -2.89 0.41 21.01
N ASN A 8 -1.91 1.30 20.87
CA ASN A 8 -2.00 2.53 20.07
C ASN A 8 -0.95 2.52 18.94
N LEU A 9 -1.05 3.49 18.02
CA LEU A 9 -0.14 3.61 16.87
C LEU A 9 1.33 3.65 17.30
N GLU A 10 1.66 4.36 18.38
CA GLU A 10 3.03 4.45 18.89
C GLU A 10 3.57 3.07 19.29
N THR A 11 2.75 2.26 19.95
CA THR A 11 3.13 0.91 20.39
C THR A 11 3.22 -0.06 19.21
N ALA A 12 2.33 0.07 18.22
CA ALA A 12 2.41 -0.69 16.98
C ALA A 12 3.69 -0.39 16.19
N LEU A 13 4.05 0.89 16.03
CA LEU A 13 5.29 1.30 15.37
C LEU A 13 6.54 0.83 16.12
N LYS A 14 6.53 0.85 17.46
CA LYS A 14 7.62 0.31 18.28
C LYS A 14 7.82 -1.20 18.06
N ILE A 15 6.75 -1.96 17.85
CA ILE A 15 6.84 -3.40 17.53
C ILE A 15 7.47 -3.58 16.15
N LEU A 16 7.04 -2.79 15.14
CA LEU A 16 7.61 -2.86 13.79
C LEU A 16 9.11 -2.53 13.74
N GLN A 17 9.61 -1.75 14.69
CA GLN A 17 11.02 -1.40 14.84
C GLN A 17 11.83 -2.46 15.60
N HIS A 18 11.20 -3.50 16.15
CA HIS A 18 11.90 -4.52 16.92
C HIS A 18 12.75 -5.41 16.00
N GLN A 19 13.99 -5.71 16.40
CA GLN A 19 14.97 -6.47 15.60
C GLN A 19 14.52 -7.89 15.18
N THR A 20 13.50 -8.44 15.84
CA THR A 20 12.94 -9.76 15.52
C THR A 20 11.81 -9.70 14.49
N VAL A 21 11.40 -8.49 14.10
CA VAL A 21 10.42 -8.25 13.06
C VAL A 21 11.17 -8.07 11.75
N ASP A 22 11.05 -9.06 10.88
CA ASP A 22 11.54 -8.96 9.52
C ASP A 22 10.53 -8.15 8.69
N SER A 23 10.88 -6.90 8.40
CA SER A 23 10.01 -5.98 7.67
C SER A 23 9.66 -6.49 6.26
N GLN A 24 10.56 -7.27 5.65
CA GLN A 24 10.31 -7.84 4.32
C GLN A 24 9.26 -8.95 4.41
N ILE A 25 9.42 -9.90 5.34
CA ILE A 25 8.43 -10.99 5.55
C ILE A 25 7.07 -10.41 5.92
N TRP A 26 7.02 -9.36 6.74
CA TRP A 26 5.76 -8.69 7.08
C TRP A 26 5.12 -8.02 5.87
N ALA A 27 5.90 -7.32 5.03
CA ALA A 27 5.38 -6.72 3.80
C ALA A 27 4.82 -7.78 2.85
N GLU A 28 5.54 -8.89 2.66
CA GLU A 28 5.11 -10.02 1.82
C GLU A 28 3.84 -10.68 2.36
N ALA A 29 3.73 -10.85 3.68
CA ALA A 29 2.54 -11.42 4.32
C ALA A 29 1.31 -10.51 4.17
N VAL A 30 1.47 -9.20 4.35
CA VAL A 30 0.39 -8.23 4.15
C VAL A 30 -0.01 -8.16 2.68
N GLU A 31 0.95 -8.19 1.76
CA GLU A 31 0.69 -8.29 0.31
C GLU A 31 -0.13 -9.55 -0.02
N TRP A 32 0.25 -10.71 0.50
CA TRP A 32 -0.52 -11.94 0.35
C TRP A 32 -1.96 -11.81 0.85
N LEU A 33 -2.17 -11.16 2.01
CA LEU A 33 -3.50 -10.93 2.56
C LEU A 33 -4.33 -9.95 1.72
N MET A 34 -3.72 -8.90 1.16
CA MET A 34 -4.39 -7.97 0.26
C MET A 34 -4.80 -8.65 -1.05
N LEU A 35 -4.00 -9.56 -1.58
CA LEU A 35 -4.28 -10.25 -2.84
C LEU A 35 -5.24 -11.44 -2.67
N PHE A 36 -5.07 -12.23 -1.61
CA PHE A 36 -5.73 -13.55 -1.47
C PHE A 36 -6.52 -13.73 -0.17
N GLY A 37 -6.52 -12.74 0.72
CA GLY A 37 -7.23 -12.80 1.99
C GLY A 37 -8.77 -12.77 1.85
N PRO A 38 -9.49 -13.06 2.93
CA PRO A 38 -10.94 -12.87 2.97
C PRO A 38 -11.34 -11.41 2.68
N PRO A 39 -12.51 -11.14 2.05
CA PRO A 39 -12.94 -9.79 1.71
C PRO A 39 -12.88 -8.81 2.88
N GLU A 40 -13.28 -9.23 4.09
CA GLU A 40 -13.32 -8.38 5.27
C GLU A 40 -11.91 -7.96 5.72
N ILE A 41 -10.91 -8.82 5.50
CA ILE A 41 -9.51 -8.54 5.82
C ILE A 41 -8.91 -7.62 4.77
N LYS A 42 -9.23 -7.83 3.49
CA LYS A 42 -8.83 -6.93 2.40
C LYS A 42 -9.35 -5.53 2.63
N ASP A 43 -10.64 -5.37 2.91
CA ASP A 43 -11.26 -4.08 3.21
C ASP A 43 -10.60 -3.37 4.40
N LEU A 44 -10.26 -4.12 5.45
CA LEU A 44 -9.59 -3.57 6.62
C LEU A 44 -8.19 -3.06 6.27
N LEU A 45 -7.42 -3.84 5.52
CA LEU A 45 -6.06 -3.50 5.10
C LEU A 45 -6.06 -2.31 4.12
N LEU A 46 -6.99 -2.27 3.17
CA LEU A 46 -7.14 -1.14 2.24
C LEU A 46 -7.49 0.15 2.97
N LYS A 47 -8.42 0.12 3.94
CA LYS A 47 -8.74 1.29 4.77
C LYS A 47 -7.54 1.76 5.60
N ALA A 48 -6.82 0.82 6.21
CA ALA A 48 -5.62 1.15 6.98
C ALA A 48 -4.52 1.77 6.09
N SER A 49 -4.33 1.21 4.89
CA SER A 49 -3.42 1.74 3.88
C SER A 49 -3.80 3.15 3.45
N GLY A 50 -5.09 3.41 3.16
CA GLY A 50 -5.59 4.75 2.82
C GLY A 50 -5.31 5.78 3.91
N ILE A 51 -5.61 5.46 5.18
CA ILE A 51 -5.32 6.34 6.32
C ILE A 51 -3.81 6.61 6.44
N ALA A 52 -2.98 5.58 6.29
CA ALA A 52 -1.53 5.73 6.35
C ALA A 52 -1.02 6.64 5.22
N THR A 53 -1.49 6.42 4.00
CA THR A 53 -1.13 7.24 2.84
C THR A 53 -1.53 8.70 3.03
N GLU A 54 -2.76 8.98 3.48
CA GLU A 54 -3.20 10.36 3.78
C GLU A 54 -2.39 11.03 4.90
N THR A 55 -1.96 10.25 5.89
CA THR A 55 -1.21 10.76 7.04
C THR A 55 0.25 11.05 6.71
N TYR A 56 0.89 10.15 5.96
CA TYR A 56 2.34 10.19 5.72
C TYR A 56 2.73 10.76 4.35
N PHE A 57 1.82 10.75 3.39
CA PHE A 57 2.00 11.29 2.02
C PHE A 57 0.82 12.22 1.65
N PRO A 58 0.56 13.31 2.40
CA PRO A 58 -0.60 14.18 2.19
C PRO A 58 -0.64 14.86 0.81
N GLU A 59 0.50 14.94 0.12
CA GLU A 59 0.65 15.45 -1.24
C GLU A 59 0.21 14.45 -2.32
N LEU A 60 0.16 13.16 -2.00
CA LEU A 60 -0.20 12.09 -2.93
C LEU A 60 -1.73 11.96 -3.00
N LYS A 61 -2.32 12.64 -3.98
CA LYS A 61 -3.77 12.61 -4.20
C LYS A 61 -4.16 11.62 -5.31
N PRO A 62 -5.22 10.82 -5.10
CA PRO A 62 -5.75 9.98 -6.16
C PRO A 62 -6.30 10.84 -7.30
N ILE A 63 -6.07 10.40 -8.54
CA ILE A 63 -6.61 11.06 -9.74
C ILE A 63 -8.09 10.74 -9.88
N TYR A 64 -8.49 9.52 -9.57
CA TYR A 64 -9.87 9.06 -9.51
C TYR A 64 -9.98 7.84 -8.58
N HIS A 65 -11.21 7.44 -8.29
CA HIS A 65 -11.51 6.20 -7.57
C HIS A 65 -12.27 5.25 -8.50
N SER A 66 -12.07 3.94 -8.36
CA SER A 66 -12.86 2.94 -9.08
C SER A 66 -14.33 2.92 -8.62
N ALA A 67 -15.15 2.08 -9.26
CA ALA A 67 -16.54 1.84 -8.84
C ALA A 67 -16.62 1.22 -7.43
N GLU A 68 -15.55 0.56 -7.02
CA GLU A 68 -15.35 -0.10 -5.73
C GLU A 68 -14.74 0.84 -4.67
N GLY A 69 -14.41 2.09 -5.04
CA GLY A 69 -13.85 3.10 -4.14
C GLY A 69 -12.31 3.04 -4.00
N GLU A 70 -11.66 2.27 -4.86
CA GLU A 70 -10.21 2.07 -4.86
C GLU A 70 -9.47 3.26 -5.49
N PRO A 71 -8.48 3.87 -4.81
CA PRO A 71 -7.80 5.08 -5.27
C PRO A 71 -6.76 4.79 -6.36
N TYR A 72 -6.84 5.47 -7.50
CA TYR A 72 -5.83 5.37 -8.55
C TYR A 72 -4.88 6.56 -8.52
N TYR A 73 -3.58 6.29 -8.50
CA TYR A 73 -2.53 7.31 -8.39
C TYR A 73 -1.74 7.45 -9.68
N ASN A 74 -1.20 8.65 -9.89
CA ASN A 74 -0.25 8.89 -10.97
C ASN A 74 1.12 8.30 -10.60
N ILE A 75 1.74 7.52 -11.49
CA ILE A 75 3.04 6.89 -11.22
C ILE A 75 4.13 7.93 -10.95
N ALA A 76 4.15 9.07 -11.66
CA ALA A 76 5.11 10.14 -11.39
C ALA A 76 4.91 10.78 -10.02
N ALA A 77 3.67 10.92 -9.57
CA ALA A 77 3.39 11.42 -8.23
C ALA A 77 3.82 10.41 -7.14
N LEU A 78 3.58 9.12 -7.36
CA LEU A 78 4.05 8.04 -6.48
C LEU A 78 5.58 8.00 -6.41
N ALA A 79 6.26 8.00 -7.55
CA ALA A 79 7.71 7.97 -7.61
C ALA A 79 8.34 9.14 -6.83
N ARG A 80 7.80 10.35 -7.01
CA ARG A 80 8.23 11.54 -6.25
C ARG A 80 7.97 11.41 -4.75
N ALA A 81 6.78 10.95 -4.34
CA ALA A 81 6.44 10.77 -2.92
C ALA A 81 7.35 9.72 -2.25
N LEU A 82 7.70 8.67 -2.99
CA LEU A 82 8.56 7.58 -2.51
C LEU A 82 10.06 7.87 -2.67
N GLY A 83 10.44 8.96 -3.31
CA GLY A 83 11.85 9.34 -3.53
C GLY A 83 12.60 8.41 -4.48
N ILE A 84 11.90 7.78 -5.44
CA ILE A 84 12.47 6.88 -6.45
C ILE A 84 12.27 7.45 -7.86
N SER A 85 12.96 6.91 -8.87
CA SER A 85 12.72 7.29 -10.26
C SER A 85 11.38 6.75 -10.77
N GLU A 86 10.82 7.39 -11.80
CA GLU A 86 9.60 6.90 -12.45
C GLU A 86 9.84 5.53 -13.09
N GLU A 87 11.03 5.33 -13.67
CA GLU A 87 11.46 4.06 -14.23
C GLU A 87 11.51 2.94 -13.17
N ASP A 88 12.08 3.21 -11.99
CA ASP A 88 12.11 2.24 -10.89
C ASP A 88 10.70 1.90 -10.40
N ALA A 89 9.83 2.91 -10.27
CA ALA A 89 8.44 2.72 -9.88
C ALA A 89 7.71 1.82 -10.89
N GLN A 90 7.87 2.08 -12.19
CA GLN A 90 7.31 1.24 -13.25
C GLN A 90 7.88 -0.18 -13.21
N GLU A 91 9.17 -0.36 -12.97
CA GLU A 91 9.79 -1.68 -12.88
C GLU A 91 9.26 -2.49 -11.69
N ILE A 92 9.10 -1.85 -10.53
CA ILE A 92 8.50 -2.46 -9.34
C ILE A 92 7.06 -2.91 -9.63
N ILE A 93 6.26 -2.05 -10.27
CA ILE A 93 4.87 -2.38 -10.65
C ILE A 93 4.85 -3.57 -11.62
N ARG A 94 5.63 -3.51 -12.71
CA ARG A 94 5.71 -4.61 -13.70
C ARG A 94 6.21 -5.92 -13.08
N LYS A 95 7.10 -5.85 -12.09
CA LYS A 95 7.57 -7.03 -11.35
C LYS A 95 6.41 -7.64 -10.55
N LYS A 96 5.69 -6.83 -9.77
CA LYS A 96 4.53 -7.28 -8.98
C LYS A 96 3.41 -7.87 -9.86
N GLU A 97 3.12 -7.25 -11.00
CA GLU A 97 2.14 -7.78 -11.96
C GLU A 97 2.52 -9.16 -12.50
N ARG A 98 3.81 -9.37 -12.82
CA ARG A 98 4.32 -10.68 -13.27
C ARG A 98 4.28 -11.74 -12.17
N GLU A 99 4.62 -11.36 -10.94
CA GLU A 99 4.67 -12.29 -9.81
C GLU A 99 3.27 -12.74 -9.37
N HIS A 100 2.26 -11.87 -9.52
CA HIS A 100 0.91 -12.14 -9.04
C HIS A 100 -0.14 -12.39 -10.13
N GLN A 101 0.25 -12.33 -11.41
CA GLN A 101 -0.65 -12.45 -12.57
C GLN A 101 -1.86 -11.49 -12.50
N MET A 102 -1.67 -10.34 -11.86
CA MET A 102 -2.68 -9.29 -11.72
C MET A 102 -2.28 -8.09 -12.57
N HIS A 103 -3.27 -7.38 -13.10
CA HIS A 103 -3.07 -6.11 -13.79
C HIS A 103 -3.43 -4.98 -12.83
N HIS A 104 -2.41 -4.31 -12.30
CA HIS A 104 -2.57 -3.12 -11.45
C HIS A 104 -2.57 -1.84 -12.30
N LEU A 105 -2.09 -1.91 -13.55
CA LEU A 105 -2.11 -0.82 -14.51
C LEU A 105 -3.46 -0.72 -15.25
N ALA A 106 -4.14 0.42 -15.10
CA ALA A 106 -5.23 0.79 -16.00
C ALA A 106 -4.64 1.45 -17.26
N SER A 107 -4.73 0.75 -18.40
CA SER A 107 -4.25 1.28 -19.68
C SER A 107 -5.23 2.33 -20.21
N GLY A 108 -4.90 3.60 -20.00
CA GLY A 108 -5.75 4.73 -20.38
C GLY A 108 -5.01 6.08 -20.38
N GLY A 109 -3.97 6.22 -21.20
CA GLY A 109 -3.40 7.52 -21.62
C GLY A 109 -2.63 8.33 -20.56
N SER A 110 -2.70 7.96 -19.28
CA SER A 110 -1.86 8.43 -18.19
C SER A 110 -1.60 7.23 -17.28
N GLU A 111 -0.33 6.89 -17.08
CA GLU A 111 0.07 5.70 -16.34
C GLU A 111 -0.42 5.81 -14.88
N THR A 112 -1.47 5.06 -14.57
CA THR A 112 -2.11 5.05 -13.25
C THR A 112 -2.07 3.66 -12.66
N VAL A 113 -1.86 3.59 -11.35
CA VAL A 113 -1.79 2.34 -10.58
C VAL A 113 -2.70 2.45 -9.37
N HIS A 114 -3.37 1.34 -9.05
CA HIS A 114 -4.13 1.16 -7.81
C HIS A 114 -3.18 0.90 -6.62
#